data_AF-A0A6M5JBW5-F1
#
_entry.id   AF-A0A6M5JBW5-F1
#
_cell.length_a   1.000
_cell.length_b   1.000
_cell.length_c   1.000
_cell.angle_alpha   90.00
_cell.angle_beta   90.00
_cell.angle_gamma   90.00
#
_symmetry.space_group_name_H-M   'P 1'
#
loop_
_entity.id
_entity.type
_entity.pdbx_description
1 polymer ?
#
loop_
_entity_poly.entity_id
_entity_poly.type
_entity_poly.pdbx_seq_one_letter_code
_entity_poly.pdbx_strand_id
1 'polypeptide(L)'
;MSRGPLKRWRERGGRSVRVSLPFADIMEVALALLALSPEELVALGWTFADRKRLLDHFLASGKEAQKADRASLDQTLLTLRLPVRDIQRLQRFARRELPKAATHAGIIERLSRVLAAAIAPPG
;
A
#
# COMPACT_ATOMS: atom_id res chain seq x y z
N MET A 1 25.40 3.77 -28.51
CA MET A 1 25.02 2.85 -27.41
C MET A 1 24.18 3.59 -26.37
N SER A 2 22.87 3.76 -26.58
CA SER A 2 22.01 4.45 -25.62
C SER A 2 21.01 3.48 -24.99
N ARG A 3 21.44 2.82 -23.90
CA ARG A 3 20.55 2.00 -23.05
C ARG A 3 19.67 2.96 -22.24
N GLY A 4 18.48 3.23 -22.79
CA GLY A 4 17.64 4.37 -22.43
C GLY A 4 17.02 4.36 -21.02
N PRO A 5 16.48 5.53 -20.60
CA PRO A 5 15.84 5.77 -19.29
C PRO A 5 14.76 4.74 -18.90
N LEU A 6 14.13 4.12 -19.90
CA LEU A 6 13.10 3.08 -19.76
C LEU A 6 13.61 1.82 -19.04
N LYS A 7 14.89 1.45 -19.24
CA LYS A 7 15.48 0.29 -18.55
C LYS A 7 15.69 0.57 -17.06
N ARG A 8 16.20 1.78 -16.74
CA ARG A 8 16.31 2.27 -15.35
C ARG A 8 14.95 2.50 -14.68
N TRP A 9 13.87 2.71 -15.43
CA TRP A 9 12.52 2.83 -14.89
C TRP A 9 11.91 1.46 -14.55
N ARG A 10 12.10 0.45 -15.41
CA ARG A 10 11.74 -0.95 -15.09
C ARG A 10 12.54 -1.50 -13.92
N GLU A 11 13.84 -1.23 -13.87
CA GLU A 11 14.74 -1.70 -12.80
C GLU A 11 14.46 -1.01 -11.44
N ARG A 12 13.93 0.22 -11.42
CA ARG A 12 13.59 0.97 -10.18
C ARG A 12 12.17 0.76 -9.64
N GLY A 13 11.46 -0.26 -10.13
CA GLY A 13 10.11 -0.60 -9.66
C GLY A 13 8.97 -0.34 -10.64
N GLY A 14 9.24 -0.36 -11.95
CA GLY A 14 8.22 -0.22 -12.99
C GLY A 14 7.26 -1.41 -13.13
N ARG A 15 7.48 -2.50 -12.39
CA ARG A 15 6.53 -3.61 -12.29
C ARG A 15 5.49 -3.27 -11.22
N SER A 16 4.26 -3.01 -11.66
CA SER A 16 3.11 -2.92 -10.76
C SER A 16 2.49 -4.29 -10.57
N VAL A 17 2.02 -4.57 -9.36
CA VAL A 17 1.27 -5.78 -9.04
C VAL A 17 -0.09 -5.42 -8.47
N ARG A 18 -1.01 -6.39 -8.55
CA ARG A 18 -2.37 -6.25 -8.04
C ARG A 18 -2.42 -6.78 -6.61
N VAL A 19 -3.03 -6.01 -5.73
CA VAL A 19 -3.23 -6.32 -4.31
C VAL A 19 -4.71 -6.13 -4.02
N SER A 20 -5.38 -7.14 -3.50
CA SER A 20 -6.79 -7.04 -3.11
C SER A 20 -6.91 -6.99 -1.60
N LEU A 21 -7.55 -5.94 -1.08
CA LEU A 21 -7.75 -5.72 0.35
C LEU A 21 -9.19 -5.28 0.63
N PRO A 22 -9.76 -5.62 1.81
CA PRO A 22 -11.01 -5.04 2.26
C PRO A 22 -10.91 -3.51 2.29
N PHE A 23 -12.00 -2.82 1.98
CA PHE A 23 -12.06 -1.36 2.06
C PHE A 23 -11.68 -0.85 3.46
N ALA A 24 -12.16 -1.51 4.52
CA ALA A 24 -11.83 -1.13 5.89
C ALA A 24 -10.32 -1.16 6.15
N ASP A 25 -9.63 -2.21 5.69
CA ASP A 25 -8.17 -2.32 5.81
C ASP A 25 -7.45 -1.21 5.02
N ILE A 26 -7.96 -0.84 3.84
CA ILE A 26 -7.40 0.26 3.04
C ILE A 26 -7.54 1.60 3.78
N MET A 27 -8.71 1.86 4.37
CA MET A 27 -8.98 3.07 5.14
C MET A 27 -8.10 3.17 6.38
N GLU A 28 -7.96 2.07 7.13
CA GLU A 28 -7.14 2.05 8.34
C GLU A 28 -5.67 2.34 8.01
N VAL A 29 -5.15 1.71 6.95
CA VAL A 29 -3.78 1.95 6.49
C VAL A 29 -3.62 3.39 5.99
N ALA A 30 -4.61 3.95 5.29
CA ALA A 30 -4.59 5.34 4.83
C ALA A 30 -4.57 6.34 6.00
N LEU A 31 -5.39 6.11 7.02
CA LEU A 31 -5.43 6.94 8.23
C LEU A 31 -4.10 6.85 9.00
N ALA A 32 -3.56 5.64 9.17
CA ALA A 32 -2.28 5.46 9.82
C ALA A 32 -1.13 6.14 9.04
N LEU A 33 -1.15 6.11 7.70
CA LEU A 33 -0.20 6.86 6.87
C LEU A 33 -0.32 8.37 7.07
N LEU A 34 -1.54 8.89 7.16
CA LEU A 34 -1.80 10.32 7.37
C LEU A 34 -1.36 10.78 8.76
N ALA A 35 -1.46 9.91 9.76
CA ALA A 35 -1.07 10.19 11.15
C ALA A 35 0.45 10.29 11.36
N LEU A 36 1.26 9.79 10.42
CA LEU A 36 2.73 9.86 10.53
C LEU A 36 3.24 11.30 10.64
N SER A 37 4.07 11.54 11.65
CA SER A 37 4.81 12.79 11.80
C SER A 37 5.92 12.93 10.74
N PRO A 38 6.44 14.14 10.50
CA PRO A 38 7.61 14.34 9.64
C PRO A 38 8.83 13.52 10.10
N GLU A 39 9.08 13.41 11.40
CA GLU A 39 10.18 12.63 11.98
C GLU A 39 10.00 11.13 11.73
N GLU A 40 8.77 10.62 11.85
CA GLU A 40 8.47 9.22 11.56
C GLU A 40 8.64 8.90 10.07
N LEU A 41 8.27 9.82 9.17
CA LEU A 41 8.56 9.70 7.75
C LEU A 41 10.07 9.59 7.49
N VAL A 42 10.88 10.45 8.13
CA VAL A 42 12.34 10.39 8.03
C VAL A 42 12.87 9.05 8.58
N ALA A 43 12.36 8.58 9.70
CA ALA A 43 12.75 7.30 10.31
C ALA A 43 12.39 6.07 9.44
N LEU A 44 11.41 6.20 8.55
CA LEU A 44 11.07 5.21 7.52
C LEU A 44 11.91 5.35 6.24
N GLY A 45 12.70 6.42 6.12
CA GLY A 45 13.44 6.81 4.92
C GLY A 45 12.54 7.32 3.81
N TRP A 46 11.42 7.95 4.17
CA TRP A 46 10.38 8.40 3.24
C TRP A 46 10.33 9.93 3.18
N THR A 47 9.89 10.41 2.02
CA THR A 47 9.52 11.81 1.82
C THR A 47 8.01 12.00 1.92
N PHE A 48 7.55 13.25 2.07
CA PHE A 48 6.14 13.58 1.88
C PHE A 48 5.59 13.13 0.52
N ALA A 49 6.43 13.15 -0.52
CA ALA A 49 6.06 12.67 -1.86
C ALA A 49 5.83 11.15 -1.90
N ASP A 50 6.56 10.38 -1.10
CA ASP A 50 6.32 8.94 -0.96
C ASP A 50 4.99 8.65 -0.27
N ARG A 51 4.68 9.37 0.83
CA ARG A 51 3.39 9.28 1.51
C ARG A 51 2.24 9.64 0.57
N LYS A 52 2.34 10.79 -0.11
CA LYS A 52 1.31 11.23 -1.07
C LYS A 52 1.09 10.18 -2.15
N ARG A 53 2.17 9.64 -2.74
CA ARG A 53 2.05 8.63 -3.80
C ARG A 53 1.34 7.36 -3.33
N LEU A 54 1.61 6.90 -2.10
CA LEU A 54 0.89 5.76 -1.52
C LEU A 54 -0.60 6.06 -1.34
N LEU A 55 -0.95 7.23 -0.81
CA LEU A 55 -2.34 7.66 -0.66
C LEU A 55 -3.05 7.79 -2.01
N ASP A 56 -2.38 8.31 -3.04
CA ASP A 56 -2.93 8.38 -4.40
C ASP A 56 -3.31 6.99 -4.93
N HIS A 57 -2.54 5.94 -4.60
CA HIS A 57 -2.89 4.56 -4.98
C HIS A 57 -4.14 4.05 -4.27
N PHE A 58 -4.34 4.40 -3.00
CA PHE A 58 -5.56 4.04 -2.27
C PHE A 58 -6.77 4.79 -2.81
N LEU A 59 -6.65 6.10 -3.03
CA LEU A 59 -7.70 6.94 -3.61
C LEU A 59 -8.13 6.45 -5.01
N ALA A 60 -7.21 5.89 -5.82
CA ALA A 60 -7.55 5.32 -7.11
C ALA A 60 -8.55 4.15 -7.02
N SER A 61 -8.59 3.40 -5.90
CA SER A 61 -9.60 2.37 -5.64
C SER A 61 -10.96 2.91 -5.22
N GLY A 62 -11.04 4.20 -4.87
CA GLY A 62 -12.27 4.86 -4.43
C GLY A 62 -13.41 4.81 -5.45
N LYS A 63 -13.11 4.69 -6.76
CA LYS A 63 -14.14 4.49 -7.79
C LYS A 63 -14.85 3.14 -7.69
N GLU A 64 -14.17 2.10 -7.23
CA GLU A 64 -14.78 0.80 -6.96
C GLU A 64 -15.61 0.87 -5.68
N ALA A 65 -15.09 1.53 -4.64
CA ALA A 65 -15.80 1.77 -3.38
C ALA A 65 -17.13 2.54 -3.57
N GLN A 66 -17.15 3.58 -4.42
CA GLN A 66 -18.34 4.39 -4.70
C GLN A 66 -19.50 3.60 -5.32
N LYS A 67 -19.21 2.45 -5.93
CA LYS A 67 -20.22 1.59 -6.57
C LYS A 67 -20.68 0.45 -5.66
N ALA A 68 -19.99 0.23 -4.54
CA ALA A 68 -20.30 -0.84 -3.62
C ALA A 68 -21.52 -0.47 -2.76
N ASP A 69 -22.26 -1.50 -2.37
CA ASP A 69 -23.35 -1.33 -1.42
C ASP A 69 -22.80 -0.92 -0.04
N ARG A 70 -23.43 0.07 0.59
CA ARG A 70 -22.95 0.66 1.85
C ARG A 70 -22.91 -0.37 2.99
N ALA A 71 -23.85 -1.31 3.02
CA ALA A 71 -23.90 -2.30 4.10
C ALA A 71 -22.77 -3.34 4.00
N SER A 72 -22.18 -3.52 2.81
CA SER A 72 -21.10 -4.46 2.55
C SER A 72 -19.74 -3.80 2.27
N LEU A 73 -19.69 -2.46 2.30
CA LEU A 73 -18.54 -1.69 1.83
C LEU A 73 -17.24 -2.09 2.55
N ASP A 74 -17.26 -2.16 3.88
CA ASP A 74 -16.08 -2.48 4.69
C ASP A 74 -15.42 -3.81 4.32
N GLN A 75 -16.23 -4.79 3.92
CA GLN A 75 -15.80 -6.14 3.56
C GLN A 75 -15.50 -6.28 2.06
N THR A 76 -15.89 -5.28 1.25
CA THR A 76 -15.69 -5.29 -0.19
C THR A 76 -14.19 -5.27 -0.50
N LEU A 77 -13.74 -6.29 -1.25
CA LEU A 77 -12.36 -6.38 -1.69
C LEU A 77 -12.14 -5.43 -2.87
N LEU A 78 -11.29 -4.44 -2.67
CA LEU A 78 -10.88 -3.50 -3.71
C LEU A 78 -9.50 -3.85 -4.25
N THR A 79 -9.31 -3.69 -5.56
CA THR A 79 -8.03 -4.01 -6.19
C THR A 79 -7.15 -2.77 -6.32
N LEU A 80 -6.05 -2.77 -5.58
CA LEU A 80 -4.98 -1.79 -5.68
C LEU A 80 -3.95 -2.22 -6.72
N ARG A 81 -3.45 -1.25 -7.50
CA ARG A 81 -2.29 -1.42 -8.38
C ARG A 81 -1.11 -0.68 -7.80
N LEU A 82 -0.15 -1.42 -7.27
CA LEU A 82 0.99 -0.86 -6.54
C LEU A 82 2.30 -1.22 -7.23
N PRO A 83 3.22 -0.26 -7.41
CA PRO A 83 4.61 -0.55 -7.74
C PRO A 83 5.24 -1.45 -6.66
N VAL A 84 6.06 -2.42 -7.06
CA VAL A 84 6.72 -3.34 -6.09
C VAL A 84 7.49 -2.60 -5.00
N ARG A 85 8.15 -1.48 -5.35
CA ARG A 85 8.86 -0.64 -4.37
C ARG A 85 7.94 -0.10 -3.27
N ASP A 86 6.68 0.18 -3.62
CA ASP A 86 5.71 0.77 -2.71
C ASP A 86 5.05 -0.33 -1.87
N ILE A 87 5.03 -1.58 -2.35
CA ILE A 87 4.71 -2.76 -1.52
C ILE A 87 5.74 -3.00 -0.43
N GLN A 88 7.03 -2.97 -0.78
CA GLN A 88 8.11 -3.16 0.21
C GLN A 88 8.07 -2.05 1.28
N ARG A 89 7.75 -0.82 0.86
CA ARG A 89 7.50 0.29 1.78
C ARG A 89 6.31 -0.01 2.71
N LEU A 90 5.16 -0.38 2.16
CA LEU A 90 3.97 -0.73 2.95
C LEU A 90 4.24 -1.87 3.93
N GLN A 91 5.01 -2.90 3.55
CA GLN A 91 5.40 -3.98 4.47
C GLN A 91 6.24 -3.46 5.65
N ARG A 92 7.20 -2.56 5.39
CA ARG A 92 8.04 -1.98 6.46
C ARG A 92 7.23 -1.09 7.39
N PHE A 93 6.35 -0.27 6.81
CA PHE A 93 5.42 0.58 7.56
C PHE A 93 4.48 -0.27 8.43
N ALA A 94 3.84 -1.29 7.84
CA ALA A 94 2.90 -2.16 8.54
C ALA A 94 3.52 -2.86 9.77
N ARG A 95 4.80 -3.21 9.70
CA ARG A 95 5.51 -3.86 10.81
C ARG A 95 5.96 -2.89 11.91
N ARG A 96 6.24 -1.64 11.57
CA ARG A 96 6.80 -0.65 12.51
C ARG A 96 5.76 0.25 13.14
N GLU A 97 4.77 0.66 12.35
CA GLU A 97 3.89 1.78 12.70
C GLU A 97 2.48 1.30 13.06
N LEU A 98 1.93 0.30 12.37
CA LEU A 98 0.59 -0.20 12.70
C LEU A 98 0.48 -0.81 14.12
N PRO A 99 1.48 -1.50 14.70
CA PRO A 99 1.38 -2.02 16.08
C PRO A 99 1.22 -0.94 17.15
N LYS A 100 1.53 0.34 16.83
CA LYS A 100 1.37 1.46 17.77
C LYS A 100 -0.10 1.83 18.01
N ALA A 101 -1.01 1.36 17.16
CA ALA A 101 -2.44 1.53 17.33
C ALA A 101 -3.07 0.18 17.72
N ALA A 102 -3.75 0.17 18.88
CA ALA A 102 -4.12 -1.02 19.64
C ALA A 102 -5.10 -1.99 18.94
N THR A 103 -5.66 -1.64 17.77
CA THR A 103 -6.72 -2.38 17.06
C THR A 103 -6.26 -3.14 15.81
N HIS A 104 -4.96 -3.18 15.49
CA HIS A 104 -4.51 -3.55 14.14
C HIS A 104 -4.04 -5.00 13.90
N ALA A 105 -4.06 -5.91 14.88
CA ALA A 105 -3.41 -7.23 14.72
C ALA A 105 -3.92 -8.02 13.50
N GLY A 106 -5.25 -8.10 13.29
CA GLY A 106 -5.83 -8.77 12.14
C GLY A 106 -5.53 -8.09 10.80
N ILE A 107 -5.44 -6.75 10.79
CA ILE A 107 -5.08 -5.95 9.61
C ILE A 107 -3.62 -6.17 9.25
N ILE A 108 -2.71 -6.15 10.23
CA ILE A 108 -1.28 -6.39 10.04
C ILE A 108 -1.04 -7.77 9.44
N GLU A 109 -1.71 -8.79 9.96
CA GLU A 109 -1.57 -10.15 9.44
C GLU A 109 -2.08 -10.26 8.00
N ARG A 110 -3.28 -9.75 7.72
CA ARG A 110 -3.89 -9.80 6.39
C ARG A 110 -3.06 -9.01 5.37
N LEU A 111 -2.66 -7.79 5.71
CA LEU A 111 -1.81 -6.94 4.89
C LEU A 111 -0.45 -7.61 4.63
N SER A 112 0.20 -8.15 5.66
CA SER A 112 1.48 -8.84 5.51
C SER A 112 1.37 -10.04 4.56
N ARG A 113 0.31 -10.84 4.70
CA ARG A 113 0.03 -12.01 3.84
C ARG A 113 -0.20 -11.61 2.39
N VAL A 114 -1.07 -10.63 2.15
CA VAL A 114 -1.43 -10.18 0.80
C VAL A 114 -0.24 -9.54 0.10
N LEU A 115 0.51 -8.68 0.80
CA LEU A 115 1.70 -8.03 0.22
C LEU A 115 2.81 -9.04 -0.08
N ALA A 116 2.99 -10.08 0.75
CA ALA A 116 3.96 -11.14 0.48
C ALA A 116 3.57 -11.98 -0.74
N ALA A 117 2.30 -12.36 -0.86
CA ALA A 117 1.80 -13.11 -2.02
C ALA A 117 1.96 -12.32 -3.34
N ALA A 118 1.78 -11.00 -3.31
CA ALA A 118 1.86 -10.15 -4.50
C ALA A 118 3.28 -10.03 -5.10
N ILE A 119 4.33 -10.36 -4.33
CA ILE A 119 5.73 -10.28 -4.76
C ILE A 119 6.39 -11.65 -4.96
N ALA A 120 5.69 -12.75 -4.61
CA ALA A 120 6.19 -14.10 -4.83
C ALA A 120 6.27 -14.41 -6.34
N PRO A 121 7.31 -15.12 -6.80
CA PRO A 121 7.34 -15.62 -8.18
C PRO A 121 6.18 -16.59 -8.41
N PRO A 122 5.56 -16.61 -9.60
CA PRO A 122 4.61 -17.66 -9.94
C PRO A 122 5.36 -19.01 -9.89
N GLY A 123 4.84 -19.94 -9.08
CA GLY A 123 5.30 -21.33 -9.06
C GLY A 123 4.87 -22.08 -10.31
#